data_AF-A0A1C5MRQ0-F1
#
_entry.id   AF-A0A1C5MRQ0-F1
#
_cell.length_a   1.000
_cell.length_b   1.000
_cell.length_c   1.000
_cell.angle_alpha   90.00
_cell.angle_beta   90.00
_cell.angle_gamma   90.00
#
_symmetry.space_group_name_H-M   'P 1'
#
loop_
_entity.id
_entity.type
_entity.pdbx_description
1 polymer ?
#
loop_
_entity_poly.entity_id
_entity_poly.type
_entity_poly.pdbx_seq_one_letter_code
_entity_poly.pdbx_strand_id
1 'polypeptide(L)'
;MFFHKKNRYELDMTTANNALQNILSSCNQPVNTIPFDKLVLRKKVNAASYNRLIVATTLIFVLTFLSPLAIVPLSEMTEKLLAPTPAVLTLDYVENNILSLKFTGDNILYEEAFMETVSGEIIEPLSVDSSKGVINFPFLSEEANIYVPVKNGETLHLLFTPDNVTGLEQ
;
A
#
# COMPACT_ATOMS: atom_id res chain seq x y z
N MET A 1 -32.05 1.60 -6.39
CA MET A 1 -33.39 1.04 -6.13
C MET A 1 -33.69 1.21 -4.65
N PHE A 2 -34.47 2.22 -4.27
CA PHE A 2 -34.80 2.49 -2.87
C PHE A 2 -35.97 1.61 -2.43
N PHE A 3 -35.68 0.59 -1.62
CA PHE A 3 -36.71 -0.22 -0.99
C PHE A 3 -37.49 0.65 0.01
N HIS A 4 -38.68 1.08 -0.38
CA HIS A 4 -39.62 1.67 0.56
C HIS A 4 -40.07 0.55 1.50
N LYS A 5 -39.78 0.71 2.79
CA LYS A 5 -40.26 -0.19 3.84
C LYS A 5 -41.79 -0.17 3.83
N LYS A 6 -42.43 -1.09 3.11
CA LYS A 6 -43.89 -1.22 3.04
C LYS A 6 -44.44 -1.39 4.47
N ASN A 7 -45.43 -0.56 4.78
CA ASN A 7 -46.30 -0.50 5.95
C ASN A 7 -45.79 -1.20 7.20
N ARG A 8 -45.41 -0.40 8.20
CA ARG A 8 -45.25 -0.89 9.57
C ARG A 8 -46.64 -1.36 10.02
N TYR A 9 -46.89 -2.67 9.99
CA TYR A 9 -48.04 -3.26 10.64
C TYR A 9 -47.84 -3.11 12.14
N GLU A 10 -48.48 -2.09 12.71
CA GLU A 10 -48.53 -1.92 14.15
C GLU A 10 -49.48 -2.99 14.69
N LEU A 11 -48.96 -3.80 15.60
CA LEU A 11 -49.75 -4.80 16.30
C LEU A 11 -50.77 -4.05 17.17
N ASP A 12 -52.05 -4.18 16.86
CA ASP A 12 -53.11 -3.67 17.73
C ASP A 12 -53.08 -4.45 19.05
N MET A 13 -52.65 -3.74 20.10
CA MET A 13 -52.42 -4.30 21.43
C MET A 13 -53.70 -4.86 22.05
N THR A 14 -54.86 -4.28 21.73
CA THR A 14 -56.14 -4.71 22.28
C THR A 14 -56.60 -6.01 21.64
N THR A 15 -56.57 -6.07 20.30
CA THR A 15 -56.89 -7.29 19.54
C THR A 15 -55.92 -8.42 19.85
N ALA A 16 -54.61 -8.14 19.93
CA ALA A 16 -53.59 -9.15 20.23
C ALA A 16 -53.72 -9.71 21.66
N ASN A 17 -54.03 -8.86 22.64
CA ASN A 17 -54.31 -9.31 24.00
C ASN A 17 -55.55 -10.20 24.05
N ASN A 18 -56.65 -9.76 23.43
CA ASN A 18 -57.90 -10.54 23.39
C ASN A 18 -57.70 -11.90 22.71
N ALA A 19 -56.97 -11.93 21.59
CA ALA A 19 -56.63 -13.18 20.91
C ALA A 19 -55.82 -14.13 21.81
N LEU A 20 -54.81 -13.61 22.51
CA LEU A 20 -54.00 -14.41 23.43
C LEU A 20 -54.85 -15.01 24.57
N GLN A 21 -55.71 -14.20 25.20
CA GLN A 21 -56.56 -14.65 26.30
C GLN A 21 -57.59 -15.71 25.83
N ASN A 22 -58.14 -15.53 24.63
CA ASN A 22 -59.07 -16.49 24.03
C ASN A 22 -58.40 -17.83 23.74
N ILE A 23 -57.15 -17.82 23.25
CA ILE A 23 -56.39 -19.06 23.00
C ILE A 23 -56.10 -19.79 24.31
N LEU A 24 -55.60 -19.09 25.33
CA LEU A 24 -55.29 -19.69 26.64
C LEU A 24 -56.54 -20.31 27.29
N SER A 25 -57.65 -19.59 27.22
CA SER A 25 -58.95 -20.06 27.73
C SER A 25 -59.43 -21.30 26.97
N SER A 26 -59.29 -21.32 25.65
CA SER A 26 -59.67 -22.47 24.80
C SER A 26 -58.77 -23.69 25.04
N CYS A 27 -57.52 -23.48 25.48
CA CYS A 27 -56.59 -24.54 25.84
C CYS A 27 -56.70 -24.99 27.31
N ASN A 28 -57.70 -24.53 28.07
CA ASN A 28 -57.83 -24.75 29.52
C ASN A 28 -56.58 -24.37 30.33
N GLN A 29 -55.83 -23.38 29.84
CA GLN A 29 -54.66 -22.83 30.53
C GLN A 29 -55.05 -21.60 31.35
N PRO A 30 -54.34 -21.31 32.46
CA PRO A 30 -54.59 -20.09 33.23
C PRO A 30 -54.37 -18.85 32.35
N VAL A 31 -55.32 -17.92 32.42
CA VAL A 31 -55.24 -16.64 31.70
C VAL A 31 -53.98 -15.87 32.07
N ASN A 32 -53.42 -15.20 31.07
CA ASN A 32 -52.16 -14.47 31.25
C ASN A 32 -52.41 -13.25 32.15
N THR A 33 -51.78 -13.25 33.31
CA THR A 33 -51.86 -12.19 34.33
C THR A 33 -50.89 -11.03 34.05
N ILE A 34 -49.92 -11.22 33.15
CA ILE A 34 -48.96 -10.18 32.78
C ILE A 34 -49.58 -9.32 31.67
N PRO A 35 -49.67 -7.99 31.85
CA PRO A 35 -50.12 -7.07 30.80
C PRO A 35 -49.34 -7.26 29.49
N PHE A 36 -50.07 -7.32 28.38
CA PHE A 36 -49.51 -7.68 27.08
C PHE A 36 -48.44 -6.68 26.57
N ASP A 37 -48.58 -5.41 26.92
CA ASP A 37 -47.58 -4.37 26.70
C ASP A 37 -46.22 -4.72 27.32
N LYS A 38 -46.20 -5.28 28.54
CA LYS A 38 -44.95 -5.71 29.19
C LYS A 38 -44.30 -6.88 28.47
N LEU A 39 -45.08 -7.79 27.91
CA LEU A 39 -44.56 -8.90 27.10
C LEU A 39 -43.89 -8.39 25.81
N VAL A 40 -44.53 -7.43 25.14
CA VAL A 40 -43.97 -6.80 23.93
C VAL A 40 -42.70 -6.00 24.27
N LEU A 41 -42.70 -5.24 25.38
CA LEU A 41 -41.53 -4.51 25.85
C LEU A 41 -40.37 -5.45 26.16
N ARG A 42 -40.63 -6.57 26.85
CA ARG A 42 -39.59 -7.58 27.15
C ARG A 42 -38.97 -8.17 25.90
N LYS A 43 -39.78 -8.46 24.88
CA LYS A 43 -39.29 -8.89 23.55
C LYS A 43 -38.40 -7.83 22.90
N LYS A 44 -38.83 -6.56 22.95
CA LYS A 44 -38.07 -5.44 22.37
C LYS A 44 -36.74 -5.20 23.08
N VAL A 45 -36.73 -5.30 24.41
CA VAL A 45 -35.51 -5.20 25.23
C VAL A 45 -34.56 -6.35 24.94
N ASN A 46 -35.06 -7.59 24.85
CA ASN A 46 -34.24 -8.75 24.51
C ASN A 46 -33.64 -8.64 23.09
N ALA A 47 -34.36 -8.04 22.15
CA ALA A 47 -33.86 -7.79 20.79
C ALA A 47 -32.95 -6.55 20.68
N ALA A 48 -32.91 -5.67 21.70
CA ALA A 48 -32.15 -4.42 21.63
C ALA A 48 -30.64 -4.66 21.58
N SER A 49 -30.12 -5.64 22.32
CA SER A 49 -28.71 -6.02 22.28
C SER A 49 -28.30 -6.53 20.90
N TYR A 50 -29.11 -7.41 20.31
CA TYR A 50 -28.88 -7.95 18.97
C TYR A 50 -28.89 -6.86 17.89
N ASN A 51 -29.84 -5.91 17.97
CA ASN A 51 -29.87 -4.77 17.05
C ASN A 51 -28.64 -3.86 17.20
N ARG A 52 -28.18 -3.61 18.43
CA ARG A 52 -26.94 -2.85 18.67
C ARG A 52 -25.74 -3.55 18.06
N LEU A 53 -25.67 -4.88 18.19
CA LEU A 53 -24.61 -5.68 17.60
C LEU A 53 -24.63 -5.57 16.07
N ILE A 54 -25.79 -5.75 15.43
CA ILE A 54 -25.93 -5.56 13.97
C ILE A 54 -25.44 -4.17 13.52
N VAL A 55 -25.82 -3.11 14.22
CA VAL A 55 -25.38 -1.74 13.89
C VAL A 55 -23.86 -1.60 14.03
N ALA A 56 -23.29 -2.12 15.12
CA ALA A 56 -21.84 -2.08 15.34
C ALA A 56 -21.09 -2.85 14.23
N THR A 57 -21.53 -4.05 13.89
CA THR A 57 -20.89 -4.83 12.81
C THR A 57 -21.01 -4.12 11.47
N THR A 58 -22.16 -3.51 11.18
CA THR A 58 -22.37 -2.74 9.95
C THR A 58 -21.40 -1.55 9.87
N LEU A 59 -21.22 -0.82 10.98
CA LEU A 59 -20.25 0.28 11.05
C LEU A 59 -18.81 -0.20 10.83
N ILE A 60 -18.42 -1.32 11.45
CA ILE A 60 -17.10 -1.92 11.26
C ILE A 60 -16.90 -2.29 9.78
N PHE A 61 -17.88 -2.94 9.16
CA PHE A 61 -17.80 -3.29 7.73
C PHE A 61 -17.70 -2.06 6.82
N VAL A 62 -18.45 -1.01 7.12
CA VAL A 62 -18.37 0.24 6.33
C VAL A 62 -16.99 0.87 6.48
N LEU A 63 -16.43 0.92 7.70
CA LEU A 63 -15.10 1.46 7.95
C LEU A 63 -14.01 0.63 7.26
N THR A 64 -14.07 -0.70 7.34
CA THR A 64 -13.08 -1.57 6.68
C THR A 64 -13.19 -1.52 5.16
N PHE A 65 -14.40 -1.37 4.61
CA PHE A 65 -14.59 -1.26 3.16
C PHE A 65 -14.18 0.11 2.62
N LEU A 66 -14.31 1.18 3.42
CA LEU A 66 -13.89 2.53 3.04
C LEU A 66 -12.41 2.82 3.35
N SER A 67 -11.75 2.00 4.19
CA SER A 67 -10.36 2.22 4.56
C SER A 67 -9.39 2.27 3.37
N PRO A 68 -9.53 1.45 2.30
CA PRO A 68 -8.60 1.53 1.16
C PRO A 68 -8.66 2.90 0.47
N LEU A 69 -9.83 3.55 0.46
CA LEU A 69 -10.00 4.85 -0.19
C LEU A 69 -9.23 5.97 0.50
N ALA A 70 -8.96 5.83 1.81
CA ALA A 70 -8.15 6.77 2.57
C ALA A 70 -6.67 6.33 2.65
N ILE A 71 -6.42 5.02 2.77
CA ILE A 71 -5.07 4.47 2.96
C ILE A 71 -4.24 4.58 1.68
N VAL A 72 -4.81 4.29 0.50
CA VAL A 72 -4.07 4.34 -0.77
C VAL A 72 -3.47 5.74 -1.03
N PRO A 73 -4.25 6.83 -1.04
CA PRO A 73 -3.67 8.16 -1.29
C PRO A 73 -2.71 8.60 -0.19
N LEU A 74 -2.98 8.22 1.08
CA LEU A 74 -2.07 8.51 2.18
C LEU A 74 -0.74 7.79 2.00
N SER A 75 -0.77 6.51 1.59
CA SER A 75 0.40 5.70 1.29
C SER A 75 1.24 6.33 0.18
N GLU A 76 0.62 6.70 -0.94
CA GLU A 76 1.32 7.36 -2.05
C GLU A 76 1.96 8.70 -1.64
N MET A 77 1.29 9.49 -0.81
CA MET A 77 1.84 10.74 -0.29
C MET A 77 3.02 10.47 0.65
N THR A 78 2.91 9.50 1.55
CA THR A 78 4.01 9.13 2.46
C THR A 78 5.20 8.57 1.70
N GLU A 79 4.96 7.78 0.65
CA GLU A 79 6.00 7.25 -0.21
C GLU A 79 6.71 8.39 -0.94
N LYS A 80 5.99 9.35 -1.53
CA LYS A 80 6.63 10.51 -2.18
C LYS A 80 7.44 11.40 -1.23
N LEU A 81 7.05 11.49 0.04
CA LEU A 81 7.72 12.31 1.05
C LEU A 81 8.93 11.63 1.68
N LEU A 82 8.90 10.30 1.80
CA LEU A 82 9.91 9.52 2.51
C LEU A 82 10.76 8.65 1.59
N ALA A 83 10.38 8.50 0.32
CA ALA A 83 11.14 7.73 -0.63
C ALA A 83 12.53 8.35 -0.79
N PRO A 84 13.58 7.52 -0.74
CA PRO A 84 14.93 7.97 -1.08
C PRO A 84 14.92 8.53 -2.50
N THR A 85 15.69 9.59 -2.70
CA THR A 85 15.90 10.18 -4.02
C THR A 85 16.50 9.12 -4.93
N PRO A 86 15.92 8.83 -6.11
CA PRO A 86 16.41 7.76 -6.97
C PRO A 86 17.84 8.07 -7.43
N ALA A 87 18.66 7.02 -7.52
CA ALA A 87 20.00 7.10 -8.05
C ALA A 87 19.95 7.35 -9.57
N VAL A 88 20.57 8.44 -10.03
CA VAL A 88 20.56 8.86 -11.44
C VAL A 88 21.95 9.36 -11.82
N LEU A 89 22.42 8.97 -13.01
CA LEU A 89 23.62 9.53 -13.63
C LEU A 89 23.31 10.95 -14.13
N THR A 90 24.08 11.93 -13.66
CA THR A 90 23.87 13.35 -13.98
C THR A 90 24.91 13.94 -14.92
N LEU A 91 26.13 13.41 -14.88
CA LEU A 91 27.21 13.85 -15.74
C LEU A 91 28.15 12.68 -16.01
N ASP A 92 28.54 12.55 -17.26
CA ASP A 92 29.53 11.63 -17.76
C ASP A 92 30.51 12.42 -18.63
N TYR A 93 31.81 12.25 -18.37
CA TYR A 93 32.85 12.86 -19.18
C TYR A 93 34.13 12.03 -19.13
N VAL A 94 35.01 12.27 -20.11
CA VAL A 94 36.30 11.61 -20.21
C VAL A 94 37.39 12.67 -20.22
N GLU A 95 38.37 12.55 -19.33
CA GLU A 95 39.54 13.42 -19.28
C GLU A 95 40.77 12.58 -18.96
N ASN A 96 41.88 12.78 -19.69
CA ASN A 96 43.15 12.07 -19.46
C ASN A 96 43.01 10.53 -19.41
N ASN A 97 42.19 9.95 -20.29
CA ASN A 97 41.90 8.51 -20.35
C ASN A 97 41.22 7.94 -19.08
N ILE A 98 40.48 8.78 -18.36
CA ILE A 98 39.67 8.42 -17.21
C ILE A 98 38.22 8.74 -17.53
N LEU A 99 37.34 7.75 -17.38
CA LEU A 99 35.89 7.91 -17.44
C LEU A 99 35.38 8.34 -16.06
N SER A 100 34.83 9.54 -15.97
CA SER A 100 34.25 10.08 -14.74
C SER A 100 32.73 10.08 -14.82
N LEU A 101 32.09 9.39 -13.88
CA LEU A 101 30.63 9.29 -13.77
C LEU A 101 30.17 9.96 -12.49
N LYS A 102 29.23 10.91 -12.59
CA LYS A 102 28.65 11.61 -11.46
C LYS A 102 27.20 11.21 -11.24
N PHE A 103 26.91 10.67 -10.07
CA PHE A 103 25.57 10.28 -9.66
C PHE A 103 24.98 11.23 -8.63
N THR A 104 23.65 11.29 -8.61
CA THR A 104 22.86 11.90 -7.54
C THR A 104 21.81 10.92 -7.09
N GLY A 105 21.44 10.97 -5.82
CA GLY A 105 20.46 10.06 -5.24
C GLY A 105 20.94 9.52 -3.91
N ASP A 106 20.03 8.91 -3.19
CA ASP A 106 20.31 8.33 -1.88
C ASP A 106 20.74 6.86 -2.02
N ASN A 107 21.41 6.33 -1.00
CA ASN A 107 21.73 4.90 -0.86
C ASN A 107 22.66 4.29 -1.92
N ILE A 108 23.34 5.09 -2.74
CA ILE A 108 24.33 4.60 -3.71
C ILE A 108 25.55 4.02 -2.97
N LEU A 109 25.92 2.79 -3.31
CA LEU A 109 27.08 2.08 -2.77
C LEU A 109 28.28 2.29 -3.70
N TYR A 110 28.85 3.50 -3.65
CA TYR A 110 29.92 3.90 -4.58
C TYR A 110 31.16 2.99 -4.53
N GLU A 111 31.51 2.48 -3.36
CA GLU A 111 32.67 1.59 -3.16
C GLU A 111 32.46 0.17 -3.72
N GLU A 112 31.21 -0.21 -4.00
CA GLU A 112 30.86 -1.51 -4.58
C GLU A 112 30.63 -1.42 -6.10
N ALA A 113 30.83 -0.25 -6.70
CA ALA A 113 30.70 -0.08 -8.14
C ALA A 113 31.86 -0.75 -8.87
N PHE A 114 31.58 -1.35 -10.02
CA PHE A 114 32.60 -2.01 -10.84
C PHE A 114 32.22 -1.97 -12.32
N MET A 115 33.23 -2.20 -13.16
CA MET A 115 33.07 -2.36 -14.60
C MET A 115 33.35 -3.83 -14.98
N GLU A 116 32.61 -4.37 -15.92
CA GLU A 116 32.77 -5.73 -16.44
C GLU A 116 32.96 -5.67 -17.96
N THR A 117 34.10 -6.17 -18.45
CA THR A 117 34.39 -6.20 -19.89
C THR A 117 33.59 -7.28 -20.61
N VAL A 118 33.59 -7.26 -21.95
CA VAL A 118 32.98 -8.31 -22.78
C VAL A 118 33.54 -9.72 -22.50
N SER A 119 34.75 -9.81 -21.95
CA SER A 119 35.38 -11.08 -21.57
C SER A 119 34.94 -11.59 -20.19
N GLY A 120 34.19 -10.79 -19.43
CA GLY A 120 33.80 -11.06 -18.05
C GLY A 120 34.85 -10.67 -17.01
N GLU A 121 35.88 -9.90 -17.41
CA GLU A 121 36.86 -9.36 -16.46
C GLU A 121 36.24 -8.21 -15.66
N ILE A 122 36.37 -8.27 -14.33
CA ILE A 122 35.89 -7.23 -13.41
C ILE A 122 37.02 -6.23 -13.15
N ILE A 123 36.73 -4.96 -13.38
CA ILE A 123 37.62 -3.82 -13.19
C ILE A 123 37.06 -2.93 -12.08
N GLU A 124 37.85 -2.71 -11.04
CA GLU A 124 37.51 -1.79 -9.94
C GLU A 124 37.69 -0.32 -10.36
N PRO A 125 36.98 0.63 -9.73
CA PRO A 125 37.18 2.05 -9.97
C PRO A 125 38.60 2.48 -9.61
N LEU A 126 39.16 3.41 -10.38
CA LEU A 126 40.44 4.07 -10.07
C LEU A 126 40.32 4.94 -8.82
N SER A 127 39.17 5.58 -8.63
CA SER A 127 38.89 6.35 -7.42
C SER A 127 37.38 6.60 -7.26
N VAL A 128 36.98 6.78 -6.00
CA VAL A 128 35.61 7.09 -5.60
C VAL A 128 35.62 8.34 -4.73
N ASP A 129 34.79 9.32 -5.07
CA ASP A 129 34.49 10.49 -4.24
C ASP A 129 32.99 10.48 -3.89
N SER A 130 32.64 9.70 -2.87
CA SER A 130 31.28 9.58 -2.35
C SER A 130 30.67 10.92 -1.89
N SER A 131 31.51 11.90 -1.53
CA SER A 131 31.03 13.23 -1.11
C SER A 131 30.54 14.08 -2.27
N LYS A 132 31.16 13.92 -3.44
CA LYS A 132 30.76 14.59 -4.70
C LYS A 132 29.88 13.71 -5.59
N GLY A 133 29.71 12.44 -5.23
CA GLY A 133 28.99 11.42 -5.98
C GLY A 133 29.70 11.01 -7.27
N VAL A 134 31.03 11.02 -7.29
CA VAL A 134 31.83 10.77 -8.50
C VAL A 134 32.56 9.43 -8.40
N ILE A 135 32.49 8.63 -9.47
CA ILE A 135 33.22 7.38 -9.64
C ILE A 135 34.09 7.52 -10.89
N ASN A 136 35.37 7.17 -10.78
CA ASN A 136 36.32 7.24 -11.88
C ASN A 136 36.76 5.84 -12.28
N PHE A 137 36.57 5.49 -13.56
CA PHE A 137 37.00 4.23 -14.16
C PHE A 137 38.11 4.48 -15.19
N PRO A 138 38.94 3.47 -15.51
CA PRO A 138 39.80 3.57 -16.67
C PRO A 138 38.95 3.69 -17.94
N PHE A 139 39.34 4.55 -18.87
CA PHE A 139 38.73 4.59 -20.19
C PHE A 139 39.22 3.38 -21.01
N LEU A 140 38.28 2.58 -21.51
CA LEU A 140 38.57 1.39 -22.32
C LEU A 140 38.33 1.67 -23.81
N SER A 141 39.05 0.94 -24.65
CA SER A 141 38.84 0.93 -26.11
C SER A 141 37.76 -0.05 -26.57
N GLU A 142 37.22 -0.84 -25.65
CA GLU A 142 36.18 -1.83 -25.89
C GLU A 142 34.93 -1.53 -25.08
N GLU A 143 33.81 -2.13 -25.49
CA GLU A 143 32.56 -2.02 -24.75
C GLU A 143 32.68 -2.70 -23.38
N ALA A 144 32.01 -2.12 -22.39
CA ALA A 144 31.96 -2.68 -21.05
C ALA A 144 30.62 -2.37 -20.38
N ASN A 145 30.23 -3.21 -19.43
CA ASN A 145 29.12 -2.93 -18.53
C ASN A 145 29.64 -2.22 -17.30
N ILE A 146 28.89 -1.26 -16.77
CA ILE A 146 29.20 -0.62 -15.49
C ILE A 146 28.02 -0.87 -14.56
N TYR A 147 28.33 -1.39 -13.37
CA TYR A 147 27.34 -1.66 -12.33
C TYR A 147 27.59 -0.74 -11.15
N VAL A 148 26.55 -0.04 -10.72
CA VAL A 148 26.59 0.83 -9.54
C VAL A 148 25.48 0.40 -8.58
N PRO A 149 25.82 -0.40 -7.55
CA PRO A 149 24.83 -0.91 -6.61
C PRO A 149 24.14 0.19 -5.79
N VAL A 150 22.86 -0.01 -5.51
CA VAL A 150 22.06 0.88 -4.66
C VAL A 150 21.50 0.06 -3.50
N LYS A 151 21.76 0.49 -2.26
CA LYS A 151 21.30 -0.23 -1.07
C LYS A 151 19.78 -0.24 -1.02
N ASN A 152 19.21 -1.44 -0.89
CA ASN A 152 17.75 -1.69 -0.91
C ASN A 152 17.05 -1.23 -2.20
N GLY A 153 17.79 -1.08 -3.30
CA GLY A 153 17.27 -0.67 -4.59
C GLY A 153 17.81 -1.54 -5.72
N GLU A 154 17.47 -1.17 -6.95
CA GLU A 154 18.03 -1.80 -8.14
C GLU A 154 19.42 -1.24 -8.41
N THR A 155 20.36 -2.13 -8.76
CA THR A 155 21.68 -1.75 -9.25
C THR A 155 21.53 -0.98 -10.56
N LEU A 156 22.13 0.20 -10.64
CA LEU A 156 22.21 0.91 -11.92
C LEU A 156 23.15 0.15 -12.84
N HIS A 157 22.64 -0.21 -14.03
CA HIS A 157 23.41 -0.86 -15.07
C HIS A 157 23.56 0.08 -16.25
N LEU A 158 24.79 0.47 -16.56
CA LEU A 158 25.14 1.33 -17.67
C LEU A 158 25.93 0.52 -18.70
N LEU A 159 25.69 0.82 -19.97
CA LEU A 159 26.50 0.31 -21.07
C LEU A 159 27.51 1.38 -21.47
N PHE A 160 28.79 1.08 -21.34
CA PHE A 160 29.87 1.89 -21.86
C PHE A 160 30.17 1.43 -23.30
N THR A 161 29.96 2.32 -24.25
CA THR A 161 30.30 2.12 -25.66
C THR A 161 31.28 3.20 -26.05
N PRO A 162 32.59 2.92 -26.13
CA PRO A 162 33.55 3.89 -26.62
C PRO A 162 33.25 4.16 -28.10
N ASP A 163 33.10 5.44 -28.47
CA ASP A 163 33.08 5.79 -29.88
C ASP A 163 34.43 5.39 -30.49
N ASN A 164 34.39 4.75 -31.66
CA ASN A 164 35.54 4.57 -32.53
C ASN A 164 35.98 5.95 -33.09
N VAL A 165 36.38 6.87 -32.21
CA VAL A 165 37.05 8.08 -32.63
C VAL A 165 38.47 7.67 -32.97
N THR A 166 38.64 7.34 -34.26
CA THR A 166 39.89 7.47 -34.99
C THR A 166 40.47 8.86 -34.71
N GLY A 167 41.29 9.01 -33.66
CA GLY A 167 41.72 10.35 -33.26
C GLY A 167 42.63 10.49 -32.04
N LEU A 168 43.33 9.45 -31.59
CA LEU A 168 44.45 9.59 -30.64
C LEU A 168 45.69 8.86 -31.16
N GLU A 169 46.20 9.33 -32.29
CA GLU A 169 47.65 9.59 -32.36
C GLU A 169 47.87 11.04 -31.93
N GLN A 170 48.47 11.23 -30.75
CA GLN A 170 49.51 12.22 -30.47
C GLN A 170 50.11 12.00 -29.09
#